data_AF-A0A966QZ74-F1
#
_entry.id   AF-A0A966QZ74-F1
#
_cell.length_a   1.000
_cell.length_b   1.000
_cell.length_c   1.000
_cell.angle_alpha   90.00
_cell.angle_beta   90.00
_cell.angle_gamma   90.00
#
_symmetry.space_group_name_H-M   'P 1'
#
loop_
_entity.id
_entity.type
_entity.pdbx_description
1 polymer ?
#
loop_
_entity_poly.entity_id
_entity_poly.type
_entity_poly.pdbx_seq_one_letter_code
_entity_poly.pdbx_strand_id
1 'polypeptide(L)'
;IVRRYRTVDIMEENQLYVIIVSGRDDSCRDVTRKWLEDNYIPYDELHMRKTDDDRDDRIVKKEIFDAWIKDRYNVKFVLDDRNRVVEMWRSLGLKVLQVGEGDF
;
A
#
# COMPACT_ATOMS: atom_id res chain seq x y z
N ILE A 1 -24.33 -0.72 -20.34
CA ILE A 1 -22.98 -0.14 -20.56
C ILE A 1 -22.16 -0.45 -19.31
N VAL A 2 -21.29 -1.47 -19.34
CA VAL A 2 -20.34 -1.73 -18.25
C VAL A 2 -19.04 -1.06 -18.67
N ARG A 3 -18.66 0.03 -18.00
CA ARG A 3 -17.35 0.68 -18.20
C ARG A 3 -16.35 0.04 -17.24
N ARG A 4 -15.24 -0.45 -17.79
CA ARG A 4 -14.09 -0.96 -17.04
C ARG A 4 -13.23 0.23 -16.65
N TYR A 5 -13.43 0.77 -15.45
CA TYR A 5 -12.50 1.73 -14.86
C TYR A 5 -11.35 0.94 -14.23
N ARG A 6 -10.09 1.34 -14.48
CA ARG A 6 -8.99 0.87 -13.62
C ARG A 6 -9.22 1.47 -12.24
N THR A 7 -8.82 0.76 -11.18
CA THR A 7 -8.91 1.26 -9.80
C THR A 7 -8.29 2.66 -9.64
N VAL A 8 -7.27 2.94 -10.46
CA VAL A 8 -6.58 4.23 -10.55
C VAL A 8 -7.51 5.35 -11.01
N ASP A 9 -8.35 5.11 -12.02
CA ASP A 9 -9.28 6.10 -12.58
C ASP A 9 -10.34 6.53 -11.54
N ILE A 10 -10.75 5.59 -10.67
CA ILE A 10 -11.72 5.86 -9.59
C ILE A 10 -11.09 6.73 -8.48
N MET A 11 -9.78 6.59 -8.24
CA MET A 11 -9.08 7.33 -7.20
C MET A 11 -8.93 8.82 -7.54
N GLU A 12 -8.67 9.14 -8.81
CA GLU A 12 -8.56 10.52 -9.29
C GLU A 12 -9.91 11.27 -9.25
N GLU A 13 -11.02 10.62 -9.61
CA GLU A 13 -12.34 11.25 -9.63
C GLU A 13 -12.91 11.57 -8.22
N ASN A 14 -12.32 11.01 -7.15
CA ASN A 14 -12.82 11.14 -5.77
C ASN A 14 -11.89 11.92 -4.82
N GLN A 15 -10.84 12.58 -5.32
CA GLN A 15 -9.81 13.23 -4.48
C GLN A 15 -9.26 12.31 -3.38
N LEU A 16 -9.00 11.04 -3.71
CA LEU A 16 -8.42 10.13 -2.73
C LEU A 16 -6.92 10.36 -2.60
N TYR A 17 -6.46 10.52 -1.36
CA TYR A 17 -5.03 10.56 -1.03
C TYR A 17 -4.48 9.12 -1.04
N VAL A 18 -3.52 8.85 -1.91
CA VAL A 18 -2.99 7.50 -2.18
C VAL A 18 -1.61 7.36 -1.52
N ILE A 19 -1.55 6.49 -0.51
CA ILE A 19 -0.31 6.15 0.20
C ILE A 19 0.12 4.74 -0.22
N ILE A 20 1.31 4.63 -0.81
CA ILE A 20 1.94 3.35 -1.13
C ILE A 20 2.82 2.92 0.04
N VAL A 21 2.62 1.70 0.52
CA VAL A 21 3.46 1.05 1.54
C VAL A 21 4.07 -0.22 0.97
N SER A 22 5.39 -0.24 0.83
CA SER A 22 6.12 -1.36 0.23
C SER A 22 6.97 -2.13 1.26
N GLY A 23 6.97 -3.46 1.15
CA GLY A 23 7.92 -4.32 1.84
C GLY A 23 9.30 -4.35 1.20
N ARG A 24 9.48 -3.69 0.04
CA ARG A 24 10.81 -3.52 -0.56
C ARG A 24 11.64 -2.53 0.25
N ASP A 25 12.92 -2.83 0.29
CA ASP A 25 13.98 -2.02 0.86
C ASP A 25 14.06 -0.62 0.22
N ASP A 26 14.29 0.41 1.02
CA ASP A 26 14.38 1.79 0.56
C ASP A 26 15.66 2.11 -0.22
N SER A 27 16.66 1.23 -0.21
CA SER A 27 17.75 1.26 -1.20
C SER A 27 17.24 1.14 -2.64
N CYS A 28 16.08 0.49 -2.85
CA CYS A 28 15.41 0.38 -4.15
C CYS A 28 14.41 1.52 -4.43
N ARG A 29 14.43 2.61 -3.65
CA ARG A 29 13.43 3.68 -3.74
C ARG A 29 13.38 4.32 -5.12
N ASP A 30 14.53 4.70 -5.68
CA ASP A 30 14.57 5.40 -6.97
C ASP A 30 14.06 4.51 -8.11
N VAL A 31 14.42 3.23 -8.10
CA VAL A 31 13.93 2.23 -9.06
C VAL A 31 12.42 2.03 -8.91
N THR A 32 11.91 2.00 -7.67
CA THR A 32 10.47 1.87 -7.39
C THR A 32 9.70 3.09 -7.86
N ARG A 33 10.20 4.31 -7.59
CA ARG A 33 9.59 5.55 -8.07
C ARG A 33 9.55 5.60 -9.59
N LYS A 34 10.67 5.29 -10.25
CA LYS A 34 10.75 5.23 -11.70
C LYS A 34 9.72 4.25 -12.28
N TRP A 35 9.57 3.07 -11.69
CA TRP A 35 8.57 2.09 -12.16
C TRP A 35 7.14 2.62 -12.02
N LEU A 36 6.81 3.29 -10.90
CA LEU A 36 5.49 3.90 -10.69
C LEU A 36 5.22 5.01 -11.73
N GLU A 37 6.22 5.86 -11.99
CA GLU A 37 6.16 6.93 -12.99
C GLU A 37 5.99 6.37 -14.40
N ASP A 38 6.81 5.39 -14.80
CA ASP A 38 6.76 4.75 -16.12
C ASP A 38 5.41 4.03 -16.38
N ASN A 39 4.69 3.66 -15.32
CA ASN A 39 3.37 3.01 -15.40
C ASN A 39 2.19 3.95 -15.10
N TYR A 40 2.44 5.25 -14.96
CA TYR A 40 1.42 6.27 -14.67
C TYR A 40 0.58 5.93 -13.44
N ILE A 41 1.22 5.46 -12.37
CA ILE A 41 0.57 5.17 -11.10
C ILE A 41 0.68 6.41 -10.20
N PRO A 42 -0.41 7.18 -10.00
CA PRO A 42 -0.41 8.32 -9.09
C PRO A 42 -0.32 7.86 -7.63
N TYR A 43 0.44 8.60 -6.85
CA TYR A 43 0.54 8.43 -5.40
C TYR A 43 0.99 9.74 -4.76
N ASP A 44 0.61 9.95 -3.50
CA ASP A 44 0.98 11.13 -2.72
C ASP A 44 2.16 10.84 -1.78
N GLU A 45 2.22 9.63 -1.21
CA GLU A 45 3.30 9.19 -0.32
C GLU A 45 3.80 7.79 -0.67
N LEU A 46 5.10 7.56 -0.48
CA LEU A 46 5.76 6.26 -0.64
C LEU A 46 6.57 5.91 0.61
N HIS A 47 6.05 4.99 1.42
CA HIS A 47 6.75 4.43 2.57
C HIS A 47 7.32 3.05 2.21
N MET A 48 8.57 2.83 2.59
CA MET A 48 9.31 1.62 2.25
C MET A 48 9.99 1.08 3.50
N ARG A 49 10.34 -0.20 3.46
CA ARG A 49 11.15 -0.86 4.49
C ARG A 49 12.53 -0.19 4.54
N LYS A 50 13.07 0.03 5.73
CA LYS A 50 14.41 0.58 5.88
C LYS A 50 15.46 -0.41 5.39
N THR A 51 16.55 0.11 4.83
CA THR A 51 17.71 -0.70 4.44
C THR A 51 18.17 -1.58 5.58
N ASP A 52 18.42 -2.86 5.28
CA ASP A 52 18.89 -3.91 6.21
C ASP A 52 17.88 -4.37 7.29
N ASP A 53 16.59 -4.02 7.15
CA ASP A 53 15.54 -4.55 8.03
C ASP A 53 14.92 -5.82 7.45
N ASP A 54 15.33 -7.00 7.92
CA ASP A 54 14.83 -8.30 7.43
C ASP A 54 13.59 -8.83 8.18
N ARG A 55 12.95 -8.02 9.03
CA ARG A 55 11.78 -8.46 9.82
C ARG A 55 10.58 -8.76 8.93
N ASP A 56 9.63 -9.55 9.44
CA ASP A 56 8.39 -9.89 8.73
C ASP A 56 7.65 -8.62 8.22
N ASP A 57 7.14 -8.66 6.99
CA ASP A 57 6.38 -7.55 6.37
C ASP A 57 5.27 -7.01 7.27
N ARG A 58 4.60 -7.87 8.05
CA ARG A 58 3.54 -7.46 8.98
C ARG A 58 4.06 -6.48 10.01
N ILE A 59 5.27 -6.73 10.53
CA ILE A 59 5.89 -5.88 11.56
C ILE A 59 6.24 -4.53 10.94
N VAL A 60 6.96 -4.54 9.81
CA VAL A 60 7.41 -3.31 9.15
C VAL A 60 6.23 -2.47 8.66
N LYS A 61 5.24 -3.08 7.99
CA LYS A 61 4.06 -2.36 7.52
C LYS A 61 3.23 -1.80 8.67
N LYS A 62 3.10 -2.54 9.78
CA LYS A 62 2.39 -2.06 10.97
C LYS A 62 3.13 -0.87 11.61
N GLU A 63 4.45 -0.93 11.74
CA GLU A 63 5.26 0.18 12.27
C GLU A 63 5.11 1.44 11.39
N ILE A 64 5.14 1.29 10.07
CA ILE A 64 4.88 2.39 9.14
C ILE A 64 3.48 2.97 9.35
N PHE A 65 2.47 2.12 9.46
CA PHE A 65 1.10 2.56 9.69
C PHE A 65 0.93 3.31 11.00
N ASP A 66 1.46 2.78 12.10
CA ASP A 66 1.36 3.40 13.41
C ASP A 66 2.11 4.75 13.45
N ALA A 67 3.27 4.87 12.78
CA ALA A 67 4.08 6.09 12.82
C ALA A 67 3.56 7.22 11.90
N TRP A 68 3.04 6.84 10.72
CA TRP A 68 2.78 7.82 9.64
C TRP A 68 1.31 7.91 9.24
N ILE A 69 0.47 6.91 9.52
CA ILE A 69 -0.85 6.81 8.91
C ILE A 69 -2.00 6.89 9.94
N LYS A 70 -1.96 6.07 10.97
CA LYS A 70 -3.09 5.75 11.87
C LYS A 70 -3.84 6.96 12.41
N ASP A 71 -3.12 7.98 12.87
CA ASP A 71 -3.70 9.16 13.52
C ASP A 71 -3.71 10.40 12.61
N ARG A 72 -3.32 10.25 11.34
CA ARG A 72 -3.22 11.35 10.36
C ARG A 72 -4.25 11.24 9.24
N TYR A 73 -4.71 10.03 8.93
CA TYR A 73 -5.59 9.77 7.81
C TYR A 73 -6.81 8.95 8.20
N ASN A 74 -7.94 9.24 7.53
CA ASN A 74 -9.12 8.39 7.56
C ASN A 74 -9.04 7.31 6.47
N VAL A 75 -8.38 6.19 6.78
CA VAL A 75 -8.14 5.10 5.83
C VAL A 75 -9.46 4.46 5.38
N LYS A 76 -9.81 4.64 4.09
CA LYS A 76 -11.05 4.11 3.51
C LYS A 76 -10.98 2.60 3.23
N PHE A 77 -9.84 2.16 2.70
CA PHE A 77 -9.53 0.75 2.45
C PHE A 77 -8.03 0.58 2.23
N VAL A 78 -7.57 -0.66 2.32
CA VAL A 78 -6.21 -1.10 2.00
C VAL A 78 -6.28 -2.12 0.85
N LEU A 79 -5.33 -2.04 -0.07
CA LEU A 79 -5.11 -3.05 -1.12
C LEU A 79 -3.83 -3.83 -0.77
N ASP A 80 -3.95 -5.13 -0.53
CA ASP A 80 -2.80 -6.01 -0.23
C ASP A 80 -3.12 -7.43 -0.71
N ASP A 81 -2.14 -8.19 -1.16
CA ASP A 81 -2.33 -9.54 -1.72
C ASP A 81 -1.96 -10.64 -0.72
N ARG A 82 -0.93 -10.43 0.10
CA ARG A 82 -0.33 -11.45 0.97
C ARG A 82 -1.20 -11.76 2.20
N ASN A 83 -1.60 -13.03 2.38
CA ASN A 83 -2.57 -13.48 3.41
C ASN A 83 -2.23 -12.95 4.81
N ARG A 84 -0.97 -13.16 5.24
CA ARG A 84 -0.50 -12.76 6.57
C ARG A 84 -0.57 -11.24 6.80
N VAL A 85 -0.38 -10.43 5.74
CA VAL A 85 -0.44 -8.97 5.82
C VAL A 85 -1.89 -8.49 5.79
N VAL A 86 -2.73 -9.11 4.95
CA VAL A 86 -4.18 -8.88 4.91
C VAL A 86 -4.82 -9.14 6.26
N GLU A 87 -4.49 -10.27 6.91
CA GLU A 87 -4.96 -10.61 8.25
C GLU A 87 -4.55 -9.56 9.28
N MET A 88 -3.30 -9.09 9.21
CA MET A 88 -2.81 -8.01 10.07
C MET A 88 -3.63 -6.73 9.89
N TRP A 89 -3.85 -6.28 8.66
CA TRP A 89 -4.66 -5.09 8.41
C TRP A 89 -6.11 -5.23 8.89
N ARG A 90 -6.73 -6.39 8.66
CA ARG A 90 -8.07 -6.70 9.17
C ARG A 90 -8.11 -6.69 10.70
N SER A 91 -7.06 -7.17 11.36
CA SER A 91 -6.95 -7.16 12.83
C SER A 91 -6.89 -5.75 13.43
N LEU A 92 -6.43 -4.77 12.64
CA LEU A 92 -6.44 -3.34 13.00
C LEU A 92 -7.78 -2.66 12.71
N GLY A 93 -8.80 -3.40 12.28
CA GLY A 93 -10.13 -2.88 11.97
C GLY A 93 -10.24 -2.20 10.60
N LEU A 94 -9.23 -2.34 9.73
CA LEU A 94 -9.25 -1.75 8.40
C LEU A 94 -10.05 -2.60 7.41
N LYS A 95 -10.73 -1.93 6.48
CA LYS A 95 -11.29 -2.58 5.29
C LYS A 95 -10.15 -2.96 4.34
N VAL A 96 -10.02 -4.24 4.01
CA VAL A 96 -8.96 -4.72 3.11
C VAL A 96 -9.60 -5.40 1.90
N LEU A 97 -9.22 -4.96 0.71
CA LEU A 97 -9.55 -5.60 -0.55
C LEU A 97 -8.33 -6.43 -0.98
N GLN A 98 -8.46 -7.76 -0.88
CA GLN A 98 -7.38 -8.65 -1.27
C GLN A 98 -7.36 -8.83 -2.78
N VAL A 99 -6.27 -8.41 -3.42
CA VAL A 99 -6.23 -8.22 -4.89
C VAL A 99 -5.69 -9.42 -5.67
N GLY A 100 -5.19 -10.46 -4.98
CA GLY A 100 -4.68 -11.70 -5.57
C GLY A 100 -4.60 -12.82 -4.55
N GLU A 101 -4.27 -14.03 -5.01
CA GLU A 101 -3.94 -15.15 -4.12
C GLU A 101 -2.69 -14.81 -3.29
N GLY A 102 -2.73 -15.12 -2.00
CA GLY A 102 -1.79 -14.56 -1.03
C GLY A 102 -0.99 -15.57 -0.22
N ASP A 103 -0.94 -16.83 -0.64
CA ASP A 103 -0.30 -17.92 0.12
C ASP A 103 1.22 -17.97 -0.08
N PHE A 104 1.90 -16.92 0.39
CA PHE A 104 3.36 -16.80 0.40
C PHE A 104 3.85 -15.91 1.54
#